data_AF-A0A7L1QTB4-F1
#
_entry.id   AF-A0A7L1QTB4-F1
#
_cell.length_a   1.000
_cell.length_b   1.000
_cell.length_c   1.000
_cell.angle_alpha   90.00
_cell.angle_beta   90.00
_cell.angle_gamma   90.00
#
_symmetry.space_group_name_H-M   'P 1'
#
loop_
_entity.id
_entity.type
_entity.pdbx_description
1 polymer ?
#
loop_
_entity_poly.entity_id
_entity_poly.type
_entity_poly.pdbx_seq_one_letter_code
_entity_poly.pdbx_strand_id
1 'polypeptide(L)'
;MKTKILLFLELLYIICSSAFPVAPEKEKEDMQFAKKYLENFYDFKEEKHSLFKAKDLNHMADKIREMQKFFGLEVTGELNQKTMDMMKQPRCGIPDVRSYSTFPRSPTWKKEDVTYRILNYTPDMLQADVEEAIARAFQLWSSVTPLRFTRVYGGQADIMISFAAGFHGDFYSFDGPGGTLAHAYPPGSGIGGDAHFDEDENWTKFTTYSGYNLFLVAAHELGHSLGLSHSNVFGALMYPIYMAVDTRDYQLHQDDIDGIQALYGPPKEPAAIPTKAFPPQEPTEMVPAEAPTQMSPREEPTEMTPSKPPQRPDDCDPNLTFDAVTTLRGETLFFKGSYVWRRSPYFSEIEHDTISSFWPSLIAGFDAAYEVDKRDRVLFFKDDQYWAVSGYSIESGFPKPIQNLGFPTSVGKIDAAVHDPSTKRTYFFVGNKYWSFNENTQSMERGYPRKIAADFQGIDYPIDAALQKNGYFYFFHGSNQYEVDIKRKKLIHIMKSNSWFNC
;
A
#
# COMPACT_ATOMS: atom_id res chain seq x y z
N MET A 1 -35.02 -60.55 -20.38
CA MET A 1 -35.03 -59.52 -19.31
C MET A 1 -33.75 -58.69 -19.24
N LYS A 2 -32.55 -59.21 -19.52
CA LYS A 2 -31.29 -58.46 -19.41
C LYS A 2 -31.10 -57.32 -20.44
N THR A 3 -31.68 -57.43 -21.64
CA THR A 3 -31.51 -56.41 -22.70
C THR A 3 -32.43 -55.19 -22.57
N LYS A 4 -33.54 -55.30 -21.83
CA LYS A 4 -34.45 -54.15 -21.57
C LYS A 4 -33.99 -53.27 -20.41
N ILE A 5 -33.10 -53.78 -19.54
CA ILE A 5 -32.55 -53.03 -18.40
C ILE A 5 -31.40 -52.10 -18.86
N LEU A 6 -30.59 -52.53 -19.83
CA LEU A 6 -29.52 -51.68 -20.39
C LEU A 6 -30.08 -50.45 -21.13
N LEU A 7 -31.16 -50.62 -21.89
CA LEU A 7 -31.81 -49.50 -22.59
C LEU A 7 -32.44 -48.47 -21.64
N PHE A 8 -32.84 -48.89 -20.43
CA PHE A 8 -33.37 -47.97 -19.42
C PHE A 8 -32.24 -47.22 -18.67
N LEU A 9 -31.08 -47.86 -18.49
CA LEU A 9 -29.88 -47.23 -17.92
C LEU A 9 -29.22 -46.23 -18.87
N GLU A 10 -29.22 -46.50 -20.18
CA GLU A 10 -28.76 -45.57 -21.22
C GLU A 10 -29.68 -44.34 -21.33
N LEU A 11 -31.01 -44.51 -21.20
CA LEU A 11 -31.95 -43.38 -21.19
C LEU A 11 -31.80 -42.51 -19.93
N LEU A 12 -31.44 -43.09 -18.79
CA LEU A 12 -31.14 -42.36 -17.56
C LEU A 12 -29.82 -41.58 -17.64
N TYR A 13 -28.83 -42.08 -18.41
CA TYR A 13 -27.58 -41.36 -18.68
C TYR A 13 -27.77 -40.17 -19.63
N ILE A 14 -28.73 -40.26 -20.55
CA ILE A 14 -29.07 -39.16 -21.46
C ILE A 14 -29.86 -38.06 -20.73
N ILE A 15 -30.65 -38.38 -19.70
CA ILE A 15 -31.39 -37.38 -18.91
C ILE A 15 -30.49 -36.71 -17.85
N CYS A 16 -29.41 -37.36 -17.38
CA CYS A 16 -28.39 -36.73 -16.52
C CYS A 16 -27.30 -35.98 -17.30
N SER A 17 -27.36 -35.96 -18.63
CA SER A 17 -26.57 -35.04 -19.47
C SER A 17 -27.33 -33.73 -19.66
N SER A 18 -27.91 -33.18 -18.58
CA SER A 18 -28.20 -31.76 -18.54
C SER A 18 -26.86 -31.05 -18.67
N ALA A 19 -26.61 -30.48 -19.84
CA ALA A 19 -25.52 -29.54 -20.05
C ALA A 19 -25.51 -28.58 -18.86
N PHE A 20 -24.48 -28.67 -18.02
CA PHE A 20 -24.23 -27.62 -17.05
C PHE A 20 -24.07 -26.35 -17.88
N PRO A 21 -24.92 -25.32 -17.68
CA PRO A 21 -24.71 -24.06 -18.37
C PRO A 21 -23.30 -23.60 -18.00
N VAL A 22 -22.43 -23.48 -18.99
CA VAL A 22 -21.18 -22.73 -18.84
C VAL A 22 -21.64 -21.33 -18.48
N ALA A 23 -21.34 -20.88 -17.26
CA ALA A 23 -21.66 -19.52 -16.84
C ALA A 23 -21.17 -18.56 -17.94
N PRO A 24 -22.04 -17.67 -18.45
CA PRO A 24 -21.66 -16.70 -19.47
C PRO A 24 -20.41 -15.95 -19.01
N GLU A 25 -19.53 -15.62 -19.95
CA GLU A 25 -18.20 -15.04 -19.69
C GLU A 25 -18.23 -13.85 -18.71
N LYS A 26 -19.25 -13.01 -18.85
CA LYS A 26 -19.56 -11.88 -17.96
C LYS A 26 -19.77 -12.28 -16.49
N GLU A 27 -20.44 -13.39 -16.19
CA GLU A 27 -20.64 -13.85 -14.80
C GLU A 27 -19.32 -14.27 -14.14
N LYS A 28 -18.37 -14.78 -14.92
CA LYS A 28 -17.03 -15.13 -14.40
C LYS A 28 -16.21 -13.89 -14.11
N GLU A 29 -16.27 -12.88 -14.96
CA GLU A 29 -15.63 -11.58 -14.75
C GLU A 29 -16.20 -10.87 -13.51
N ASP A 30 -17.53 -10.80 -13.39
CA ASP A 30 -18.19 -10.20 -12.23
C ASP A 30 -17.83 -10.92 -10.92
N MET A 31 -17.72 -12.25 -10.95
CA MET A 31 -17.27 -13.05 -9.80
C MET A 31 -15.82 -12.76 -9.42
N GLN A 32 -14.91 -12.66 -10.40
CA GLN A 32 -13.50 -12.33 -10.15
C GLN A 32 -13.34 -10.91 -9.59
N PHE A 33 -14.08 -9.96 -10.16
CA PHE A 33 -14.11 -8.58 -9.69
C PHE A 33 -14.61 -8.51 -8.24
N ALA A 34 -15.76 -9.12 -7.95
CA ALA A 34 -16.33 -9.12 -6.61
C ALA A 34 -15.40 -9.79 -5.59
N LYS A 35 -14.70 -10.85 -5.98
CA LYS A 35 -13.69 -11.48 -5.13
C LYS A 35 -12.58 -10.50 -4.77
N LYS A 36 -11.96 -9.85 -5.75
CA LYS A 36 -10.91 -8.85 -5.52
C LYS A 36 -11.41 -7.68 -4.65
N TYR A 37 -12.64 -7.22 -4.89
CA TYR A 37 -13.27 -6.20 -4.07
C TYR A 37 -13.38 -6.61 -2.60
N LEU A 38 -13.83 -7.84 -2.34
CA LEU A 38 -13.95 -8.34 -0.97
C LEU A 38 -12.58 -8.61 -0.31
N GLU A 39 -11.57 -9.00 -1.08
CA GLU A 39 -10.18 -9.12 -0.62
C GLU A 39 -9.66 -7.75 -0.16
N ASN A 40 -9.87 -6.71 -0.98
CA ASN A 40 -9.36 -5.37 -0.71
C ASN A 40 -10.10 -4.66 0.43
N PHE A 41 -11.43 -4.79 0.53
CA PHE A 41 -12.23 -3.93 1.41
C PHE A 41 -12.93 -4.66 2.57
N TYR A 42 -13.02 -6.00 2.52
CA TYR A 42 -13.83 -6.80 3.45
C TYR A 42 -13.10 -8.00 4.08
N ASP A 43 -11.76 -8.07 4.03
CA ASP A 43 -10.99 -9.16 4.64
C ASP A 43 -11.43 -10.55 4.13
N PHE A 44 -11.59 -10.67 2.82
CA PHE A 44 -11.82 -11.99 2.23
C PHE A 44 -10.48 -12.68 1.99
N LYS A 45 -10.34 -13.91 2.51
CA LYS A 45 -9.19 -14.79 2.27
C LYS A 45 -9.66 -16.08 1.64
N GLU A 46 -9.00 -16.51 0.58
CA GLU A 46 -9.30 -17.77 -0.09
C GLU A 46 -8.58 -18.94 0.59
N GLU A 47 -9.33 -19.94 1.08
CA GLU A 47 -8.74 -21.15 1.66
C GLU A 47 -8.22 -22.08 0.54
N LYS A 48 -6.92 -21.96 0.21
CA LYS A 48 -6.26 -22.73 -0.88
C LYS A 48 -6.25 -24.26 -0.73
N HIS A 49 -6.77 -24.82 0.37
CA HIS A 49 -6.79 -26.27 0.65
C HIS A 49 -8.17 -26.88 0.93
N SER A 50 -9.27 -26.15 0.68
CA SER A 50 -10.59 -26.77 0.85
C SER A 50 -10.89 -27.77 -0.26
N LEU A 51 -10.94 -29.07 0.10
CA LEU A 51 -11.46 -30.14 -0.77
C LEU A 51 -12.95 -29.95 -1.14
N PHE A 52 -13.61 -28.91 -0.60
CA PHE A 52 -15.03 -28.62 -0.76
C PHE A 52 -15.27 -27.17 -1.18
N LYS A 53 -15.48 -26.93 -2.49
CA LYS A 53 -15.90 -25.63 -3.07
C LYS A 53 -17.08 -24.96 -2.37
N ALA A 54 -17.93 -25.74 -1.69
CA ALA A 54 -19.09 -25.23 -0.96
C ALA A 54 -18.71 -24.36 0.26
N LYS A 55 -17.54 -24.58 0.86
CA LYS A 55 -17.10 -23.84 2.05
C LYS A 55 -16.65 -22.41 1.68
N ASP A 56 -15.94 -22.26 0.56
CA ASP A 56 -15.50 -20.96 0.03
C ASP A 56 -16.69 -20.10 -0.45
N LEU A 57 -17.69 -20.73 -1.10
CA LEU A 57 -18.93 -20.05 -1.52
C LEU A 57 -19.72 -19.50 -0.32
N ASN A 58 -19.74 -20.23 0.80
CA ASN A 58 -20.40 -19.74 2.02
C ASN A 58 -19.64 -18.56 2.64
N HIS A 59 -18.31 -18.61 2.66
CA HIS A 59 -17.49 -17.52 3.19
C HIS A 59 -17.62 -16.23 2.35
N MET A 60 -17.64 -16.35 1.02
CA MET A 60 -17.85 -15.21 0.14
C MET A 60 -19.24 -14.60 0.33
N ALA A 61 -20.28 -15.43 0.43
CA ALA A 61 -21.64 -14.96 0.69
C ALA A 61 -21.75 -14.18 2.02
N ASP A 62 -21.02 -14.60 3.06
CA ASP A 62 -20.98 -13.88 4.33
C ASP A 62 -20.33 -12.49 4.20
N LYS A 63 -19.24 -12.38 3.43
CA LYS A 63 -18.60 -11.09 3.13
C LYS A 63 -19.47 -10.19 2.25
N ILE A 64 -20.22 -10.76 1.31
CA ILE A 64 -21.23 -10.02 0.54
C ILE A 64 -22.32 -9.48 1.47
N ARG A 65 -22.81 -10.25 2.45
CA ARG A 65 -23.81 -9.77 3.42
C ARG A 65 -23.26 -8.63 4.27
N GLU A 66 -22.00 -8.71 4.67
CA GLU A 66 -21.31 -7.65 5.42
C GLU A 66 -21.26 -6.35 4.60
N MET A 67 -20.84 -6.43 3.34
CA MET A 67 -20.83 -5.30 2.39
C MET A 67 -22.22 -4.72 2.12
N GLN A 68 -23.20 -5.57 1.82
CA GLN A 68 -24.59 -5.14 1.60
C GLN A 68 -25.14 -4.41 2.83
N LYS A 69 -24.87 -4.92 4.04
CA LYS A 69 -25.27 -4.27 5.28
C LYS A 69 -24.58 -2.93 5.49
N PHE A 70 -23.30 -2.81 5.15
CA PHE A 70 -22.55 -1.56 5.24
C PHE A 70 -23.18 -0.47 4.36
N PHE A 71 -23.49 -0.80 3.10
CA PHE A 71 -24.07 0.14 2.14
C PHE A 71 -25.61 0.26 2.20
N GLY A 72 -26.27 -0.37 3.18
CA GLY A 72 -27.73 -0.31 3.35
C GLY A 72 -28.53 -0.99 2.22
N LEU A 73 -27.92 -1.94 1.51
CA LEU A 73 -28.57 -2.77 0.50
C LEU A 73 -29.40 -3.90 1.14
N GLU A 74 -30.25 -4.53 0.34
CA GLU A 74 -30.93 -5.77 0.76
C GLU A 74 -29.89 -6.88 1.01
N VAL A 75 -29.87 -7.42 2.22
CA VAL A 75 -28.86 -8.38 2.67
C VAL A 75 -29.23 -9.79 2.19
N THR A 76 -28.81 -10.13 0.98
CA THR A 76 -29.06 -11.44 0.35
C THR A 76 -27.85 -12.37 0.44
N GLY A 77 -26.63 -11.82 0.43
CA GLY A 77 -25.39 -12.58 0.23
C GLY A 77 -25.14 -13.00 -1.22
N GLU A 78 -25.90 -12.43 -2.16
CA GLU A 78 -25.83 -12.74 -3.60
C GLU A 78 -25.25 -11.56 -4.38
N LEU A 79 -24.46 -11.84 -5.43
CA LEU A 79 -23.98 -10.86 -6.41
C LEU A 79 -25.10 -10.47 -7.39
N ASN A 80 -26.16 -9.84 -6.87
CA ASN A 80 -27.21 -9.27 -7.71
C ASN A 80 -26.74 -7.96 -8.38
N GLN A 81 -27.50 -7.49 -9.37
CA GLN A 81 -27.15 -6.30 -10.16
C GLN A 81 -26.86 -5.08 -9.27
N LYS A 82 -27.67 -4.83 -8.23
CA LYS A 82 -27.47 -3.69 -7.31
C LYS A 82 -26.17 -3.80 -6.51
N THR A 83 -25.78 -5.01 -6.11
CA THR A 83 -24.53 -5.26 -5.38
C THR A 83 -23.33 -4.98 -6.30
N MET A 84 -23.38 -5.48 -7.53
CA MET A 84 -22.34 -5.23 -8.52
C MET A 84 -22.24 -3.75 -8.92
N ASP A 85 -23.39 -3.08 -9.10
CA ASP A 85 -23.44 -1.66 -9.41
C ASP A 85 -22.84 -0.81 -8.28
N MET A 86 -22.98 -1.23 -7.02
CA MET A 86 -22.34 -0.57 -5.87
C MET A 86 -20.83 -0.84 -5.84
N MET A 87 -20.39 -2.10 -6.01
CA MET A 87 -18.96 -2.46 -5.98
C MET A 87 -18.15 -1.77 -7.08
N LYS A 88 -18.77 -1.44 -8.22
CA LYS A 88 -18.12 -0.79 -9.37
C LYS A 88 -18.07 0.74 -9.27
N GLN A 89 -18.61 1.34 -8.21
CA GLN A 89 -18.52 2.79 -8.05
C GLN A 89 -17.12 3.21 -7.59
N PRO A 90 -16.62 4.36 -8.09
CA PRO A 90 -15.34 4.90 -7.66
C PRO A 90 -15.37 5.22 -6.17
N ARG A 91 -14.28 4.94 -5.45
CA ARG A 91 -14.23 4.95 -3.98
C ARG A 91 -12.84 5.24 -3.42
N CYS A 92 -12.77 5.45 -2.11
CA CYS A 92 -11.53 5.47 -1.33
C CYS A 92 -10.91 4.06 -1.22
N GLY A 93 -9.58 3.99 -1.23
CA GLY A 93 -8.79 2.74 -1.18
C GLY A 93 -8.69 2.05 0.18
N ILE A 94 -9.20 2.66 1.25
CA ILE A 94 -9.13 2.09 2.60
C ILE A 94 -10.25 1.05 2.84
N PRO A 95 -10.00 -0.04 3.60
CA PRO A 95 -11.03 -1.04 3.92
C PRO A 95 -12.22 -0.53 4.77
N ASP A 96 -13.40 -1.15 4.62
CA ASP A 96 -14.65 -0.69 5.25
C ASP A 96 -14.90 -1.29 6.65
N VAL A 97 -14.33 -2.47 6.95
CA VAL A 97 -14.72 -3.28 8.12
C VAL A 97 -13.57 -3.61 9.08
N ARG A 98 -13.93 -3.77 10.36
CA ARG A 98 -13.03 -3.73 11.53
C ARG A 98 -11.97 -4.81 11.65
N SER A 99 -12.05 -5.94 10.97
CA SER A 99 -10.90 -6.85 10.93
C SER A 99 -9.70 -6.22 10.21
N TYR A 100 -9.98 -5.28 9.30
CA TYR A 100 -9.03 -4.49 8.50
C TYR A 100 -9.24 -2.98 8.61
N SER A 101 -10.11 -2.50 9.53
CA SER A 101 -10.19 -1.07 9.82
C SER A 101 -8.87 -0.67 10.44
N THR A 102 -8.13 0.11 9.68
CA THR A 102 -6.73 0.52 9.82
C THR A 102 -6.41 1.29 11.12
N PHE A 103 -7.37 1.34 12.06
CA PHE A 103 -7.35 2.21 13.25
C PHE A 103 -7.65 1.46 14.56
N PRO A 104 -6.86 0.47 14.98
CA PRO A 104 -6.98 -0.03 16.35
C PRO A 104 -6.69 1.14 17.31
N ARG A 105 -7.72 1.58 18.05
CA ARG A 105 -7.72 2.64 19.09
C ARG A 105 -7.97 4.09 18.63
N SER A 106 -8.50 4.34 17.43
CA SER A 106 -8.83 5.71 16.95
C SER A 106 -7.65 6.68 17.16
N PRO A 107 -6.51 6.43 16.50
CA PRO A 107 -5.31 7.23 16.69
C PRO A 107 -5.59 8.70 16.39
N THR A 108 -5.11 9.57 17.27
CA THR A 108 -5.28 11.02 17.18
C THR A 108 -3.93 11.70 17.25
N TRP A 109 -3.79 12.82 16.54
CA TRP A 109 -2.68 13.73 16.74
C TRP A 109 -2.69 14.23 18.19
N LYS A 110 -1.52 14.20 18.85
CA LYS A 110 -1.38 14.67 20.24
C LYS A 110 -1.15 16.18 20.36
N LYS A 111 -1.31 16.89 19.24
CA LYS A 111 -1.11 18.33 19.09
C LYS A 111 -2.22 18.90 18.21
N GLU A 112 -2.50 20.18 18.41
CA GLU A 112 -3.53 20.90 17.64
C GLU A 112 -2.97 21.52 16.36
N ASP A 113 -1.69 21.93 16.37
CA ASP A 113 -1.00 22.41 15.19
C ASP A 113 -0.40 21.23 14.40
N VAL A 114 -1.09 20.85 13.33
CA VAL A 114 -0.72 19.78 12.40
C VAL A 114 -0.13 20.42 11.14
N THR A 115 1.04 19.94 10.72
CA THR A 115 1.74 20.44 9.54
C THR A 115 1.48 19.54 8.33
N TYR A 116 1.35 20.14 7.15
CA TYR A 116 1.22 19.37 5.92
C TYR A 116 2.17 19.87 4.83
N ARG A 117 2.50 18.99 3.88
CA ARG A 117 3.34 19.33 2.73
C ARG A 117 2.84 18.62 1.49
N ILE A 118 2.72 19.39 0.40
CA ILE A 118 2.46 18.86 -0.94
C ILE A 118 3.83 18.52 -1.57
N LEU A 119 4.04 17.26 -1.92
CA LEU A 119 5.30 16.75 -2.44
C LEU A 119 5.44 16.98 -3.95
N ASN A 120 4.35 16.76 -4.68
CA ASN A 120 4.22 16.95 -6.12
C ASN A 120 2.77 17.35 -6.48
N TYR A 121 2.53 17.63 -7.76
CA TYR A 121 1.25 18.11 -8.27
C TYR A 121 0.84 17.31 -9.49
N THR A 122 -0.47 17.06 -9.61
CA THR A 122 -1.09 16.56 -10.84
C THR A 122 -0.93 17.56 -11.99
N PRO A 123 -0.67 17.10 -13.24
CA PRO A 123 -0.61 17.94 -14.41
C PRO A 123 -2.00 18.37 -14.91
N ASP A 124 -3.09 17.77 -14.40
CA ASP A 124 -4.47 18.03 -14.84
C ASP A 124 -4.98 19.40 -14.39
N MET A 125 -4.40 19.94 -13.32
CA MET A 125 -4.82 21.17 -12.66
C MET A 125 -3.65 22.14 -12.52
N LEU A 126 -3.96 23.45 -12.50
CA LEU A 126 -2.95 24.44 -12.12
C LEU A 126 -2.53 24.19 -10.67
N GLN A 127 -1.23 24.35 -10.37
CA GLN A 127 -0.73 24.18 -9.00
C GLN A 127 -1.51 25.02 -7.99
N ALA A 128 -1.88 26.26 -8.36
CA ALA A 128 -2.71 27.12 -7.52
C ALA A 128 -4.10 26.52 -7.20
N ASP A 129 -4.70 25.80 -8.14
CA ASP A 129 -6.00 25.14 -7.94
C ASP A 129 -5.87 23.90 -7.05
N VAL A 130 -4.77 23.15 -7.17
CA VAL A 130 -4.44 22.05 -6.25
C VAL A 130 -4.22 22.58 -4.84
N GLU A 131 -3.42 23.63 -4.69
CA GLU A 131 -3.17 24.26 -3.40
C GLU A 131 -4.46 24.80 -2.76
N GLU A 132 -5.33 25.42 -3.56
CA GLU A 132 -6.66 25.88 -3.13
C GLU A 132 -7.51 24.70 -2.66
N ALA A 133 -7.59 23.61 -3.45
CA ALA A 133 -8.39 22.43 -3.11
C ALA A 133 -7.94 21.80 -1.79
N ILE A 134 -6.63 21.58 -1.61
CA ILE A 134 -6.06 21.01 -0.38
C ILE A 134 -6.27 21.94 0.83
N ALA A 135 -6.01 23.24 0.68
CA ALA A 135 -6.21 24.21 1.77
C ALA A 135 -7.69 24.28 2.19
N ARG A 136 -8.60 24.23 1.22
CA ARG A 136 -10.04 24.26 1.45
C ARG A 136 -10.53 22.96 2.11
N ALA A 137 -9.95 21.82 1.76
CA ALA A 137 -10.22 20.54 2.42
C ALA A 137 -9.81 20.57 3.92
N PHE A 138 -8.62 21.08 4.25
CA PHE A 138 -8.22 21.31 5.64
C PHE A 138 -9.13 22.31 6.37
N GLN A 139 -9.63 23.33 5.66
CA GLN A 139 -10.51 24.33 6.23
C GLN A 139 -11.86 23.76 6.69
N LEU A 140 -12.38 22.72 6.02
CA LEU A 140 -13.59 22.02 6.47
C LEU A 140 -13.38 21.46 7.89
N TRP A 141 -12.29 20.72 8.08
CA TRP A 141 -11.99 20.08 9.36
C TRP A 141 -11.63 21.10 10.46
N SER A 142 -10.85 22.13 10.15
CA SER A 142 -10.50 23.16 11.14
C SER A 142 -11.68 24.05 11.53
N SER A 143 -12.71 24.18 10.68
CA SER A 143 -13.90 24.96 11.01
C SER A 143 -14.76 24.35 12.12
N VAL A 144 -14.64 23.04 12.35
CA VAL A 144 -15.44 22.27 13.32
C VAL A 144 -14.61 21.60 14.42
N THR A 145 -13.31 21.89 14.51
CA THR A 145 -12.37 21.35 15.52
C THR A 145 -11.46 22.45 16.07
N PRO A 146 -10.68 22.19 17.14
CA PRO A 146 -9.60 23.09 17.55
C PRO A 146 -8.32 22.96 16.69
N LEU A 147 -8.29 22.07 15.69
CA LEU A 147 -7.10 21.80 14.89
C LEU A 147 -6.72 22.97 13.99
N ARG A 148 -5.42 23.14 13.79
CA ARG A 148 -4.83 24.17 12.93
C ARG A 148 -3.86 23.52 11.97
N PHE A 149 -4.01 23.84 10.68
CA PHE A 149 -3.20 23.25 9.63
C PHE A 149 -2.21 24.28 9.08
N THR A 150 -0.92 23.94 9.12
CA THR A 150 0.14 24.81 8.62
C THR A 150 0.90 24.13 7.50
N ARG A 151 0.90 24.74 6.31
CA ARG A 151 1.70 24.25 5.19
C ARG A 151 3.18 24.51 5.44
N VAL A 152 4.00 23.49 5.21
CA VAL A 152 5.47 23.61 5.18
C VAL A 152 5.99 23.26 3.78
N TYR A 153 7.08 23.92 3.36
CA TYR A 153 7.60 23.82 2.00
C TYR A 153 8.88 22.96 1.90
N GLY A 154 9.44 22.53 3.03
CA GLY A 154 10.63 21.70 3.07
C GLY A 154 10.68 20.86 4.34
N GLY A 155 11.44 19.76 4.29
CA GLY A 155 11.54 18.81 5.38
C GLY A 155 10.34 17.87 5.51
N GLN A 156 10.24 17.22 6.66
CA GLN A 156 9.16 16.31 7.02
C GLN A 156 8.00 17.07 7.68
N ALA A 157 6.77 16.80 7.25
CA ALA A 157 5.52 17.30 7.82
C ALA A 157 4.80 16.16 8.56
N ASP A 158 3.68 16.46 9.22
CA ASP A 158 2.83 15.42 9.82
C ASP A 158 1.97 14.70 8.77
N ILE A 159 1.61 15.40 7.71
CA ILE A 159 0.81 14.88 6.59
C ILE A 159 1.55 15.20 5.28
N MET A 160 2.06 14.18 4.61
CA MET A 160 2.57 14.31 3.24
C MET A 160 1.47 14.03 2.23
N ILE A 161 1.35 14.89 1.24
CA ILE A 161 0.37 14.79 0.17
C ILE A 161 1.11 14.57 -1.14
N SER A 162 0.80 13.49 -1.84
CA SER A 162 1.39 13.19 -3.14
C SER A 162 0.37 12.61 -4.12
N PHE A 163 0.64 12.84 -5.40
CA PHE A 163 -0.07 12.22 -6.50
C PHE A 163 0.82 11.16 -7.15
N ALA A 164 0.28 9.99 -7.40
CA ALA A 164 1.05 8.90 -8.00
C ALA A 164 0.14 7.83 -8.57
N ALA A 165 0.66 7.03 -9.50
CA ALA A 165 -0.11 5.99 -10.20
C ALA A 165 0.37 4.59 -9.80
N GLY A 166 -0.54 3.62 -9.82
CA GLY A 166 -0.24 2.23 -9.47
C GLY A 166 0.26 2.08 -8.03
N PHE A 167 1.21 1.17 -7.78
CA PHE A 167 1.94 1.18 -6.51
C PHE A 167 2.65 2.57 -6.41
N HIS A 168 2.69 3.21 -5.23
CA HIS A 168 3.33 4.55 -5.09
C HIS A 168 3.96 4.98 -3.72
N GLY A 169 3.86 4.24 -2.63
CA GLY A 169 4.78 4.40 -1.49
C GLY A 169 4.96 3.15 -0.63
N ASP A 170 4.07 2.19 -0.85
CA ASP A 170 3.24 1.65 0.21
C ASP A 170 2.22 0.63 -0.34
N PHE A 171 1.61 -0.18 0.53
CA PHE A 171 0.98 -1.43 0.09
C PHE A 171 -0.45 -1.29 -0.44
N TYR A 172 -0.92 -0.06 -0.66
CA TYR A 172 -2.21 0.22 -1.27
C TYR A 172 -1.99 0.69 -2.71
N SER A 173 -1.68 -0.24 -3.61
CA SER A 173 -1.49 0.11 -5.02
C SER A 173 -2.80 0.60 -5.64
N PHE A 174 -2.75 1.68 -6.42
CA PHE A 174 -3.87 2.12 -7.24
C PHE A 174 -4.08 1.20 -8.45
N ASP A 175 -5.31 1.20 -8.96
CA ASP A 175 -5.81 0.29 -9.98
C ASP A 175 -5.98 0.92 -11.38
N GLY A 176 -5.50 2.15 -11.57
CA GLY A 176 -5.61 2.90 -12.81
C GLY A 176 -6.93 3.70 -12.86
N PRO A 177 -7.41 4.12 -14.04
CA PRO A 177 -8.56 5.00 -14.12
C PRO A 177 -9.85 4.41 -13.55
N GLY A 178 -10.51 5.14 -12.66
CA GLY A 178 -11.67 4.71 -11.87
C GLY A 178 -11.30 3.73 -10.76
N GLY A 179 -12.31 3.21 -10.06
CA GLY A 179 -12.05 2.29 -8.95
C GLY A 179 -11.54 3.03 -7.73
N THR A 180 -10.24 2.96 -7.45
CA THR A 180 -9.63 3.54 -6.24
C THR A 180 -9.05 4.93 -6.51
N LEU A 181 -9.71 5.97 -6.01
CA LEU A 181 -9.33 7.35 -6.32
C LEU A 181 -8.13 7.85 -5.51
N ALA A 182 -8.05 7.43 -4.26
CA ALA A 182 -7.10 7.93 -3.27
C ALA A 182 -7.14 7.06 -2.02
N HIS A 183 -6.15 7.22 -1.14
CA HIS A 183 -6.19 6.70 0.22
C HIS A 183 -5.34 7.55 1.17
N ALA A 184 -5.58 7.42 2.46
CA ALA A 184 -4.78 8.08 3.50
C ALA A 184 -4.58 7.23 4.76
N TYR A 185 -3.46 7.48 5.42
CA TYR A 185 -3.06 6.78 6.65
C TYR A 185 -3.52 7.51 7.92
N PRO A 186 -3.79 6.78 9.01
CA PRO A 186 -4.00 7.38 10.32
C PRO A 186 -2.91 8.31 10.82
N PRO A 187 -3.25 9.18 11.80
CA PRO A 187 -2.26 9.85 12.63
C PRO A 187 -1.18 8.88 13.15
N GLY A 188 0.09 9.17 12.85
CA GLY A 188 1.21 8.27 13.18
C GLY A 188 2.58 8.88 12.90
N SER A 189 3.60 8.04 12.85
CA SER A 189 4.99 8.44 12.59
C SER A 189 5.49 7.92 11.24
N GLY A 190 6.35 8.65 10.52
CA GLY A 190 6.72 8.21 9.17
C GLY A 190 5.52 8.42 8.24
N ILE A 191 5.00 7.34 7.61
CA ILE A 191 3.87 7.42 6.67
C ILE A 191 2.51 7.74 7.34
N GLY A 192 2.44 7.70 8.67
CA GLY A 192 1.19 7.96 9.38
C GLY A 192 0.74 9.42 9.20
N GLY A 193 -0.42 9.62 8.57
CA GLY A 193 -0.99 10.90 8.22
C GLY A 193 -1.00 11.15 6.71
N ASP A 194 -0.13 10.48 5.96
CA ASP A 194 0.08 10.74 4.54
C ASP A 194 -1.19 10.41 3.73
N ALA A 195 -1.43 11.20 2.68
CA ALA A 195 -2.54 11.07 1.77
C ALA A 195 -2.01 10.98 0.33
N HIS A 196 -2.43 9.92 -0.38
CA HIS A 196 -2.02 9.64 -1.74
C HIS A 196 -3.23 9.70 -2.66
N PHE A 197 -3.06 10.33 -3.82
CA PHE A 197 -4.09 10.53 -4.83
C PHE A 197 -3.67 9.82 -6.11
N ASP A 198 -4.56 9.04 -6.72
CA ASP A 198 -4.23 8.31 -7.94
C ASP A 198 -4.05 9.27 -9.12
N GLU A 199 -2.85 9.34 -9.68
CA GLU A 199 -2.52 10.20 -10.82
C GLU A 199 -3.05 9.65 -12.15
N ASP A 200 -3.50 8.38 -12.20
CA ASP A 200 -4.19 7.86 -13.38
C ASP A 200 -5.64 8.41 -13.50
N GLU A 201 -6.12 9.12 -12.47
CA GLU A 201 -7.43 9.78 -12.46
C GLU A 201 -7.39 11.19 -13.02
N ASN A 202 -8.48 11.58 -13.70
CA ASN A 202 -8.65 12.94 -14.20
C ASN A 202 -9.09 13.88 -13.07
N TRP A 203 -8.12 14.60 -12.48
CA TRP A 203 -8.38 15.53 -11.37
C TRP A 203 -8.96 16.85 -11.86
N THR A 204 -10.02 17.31 -11.19
CA THR A 204 -10.75 18.50 -11.60
C THR A 204 -11.03 19.45 -10.44
N LYS A 205 -11.02 20.75 -10.75
CA LYS A 205 -11.39 21.80 -9.79
C LYS A 205 -12.88 21.76 -9.41
N PHE A 206 -13.73 21.49 -10.41
CA PHE A 206 -15.17 21.45 -10.27
C PHE A 206 -15.68 20.03 -10.49
N THR A 207 -16.82 19.70 -9.90
CA THR A 207 -17.47 18.40 -10.15
C THR A 207 -17.86 18.32 -11.62
N THR A 208 -17.29 17.37 -12.36
CA THR A 208 -17.58 17.15 -13.78
C THR A 208 -18.07 15.72 -14.02
N TYR A 209 -18.58 15.44 -15.23
CA TYR A 209 -19.01 14.10 -15.62
C TYR A 209 -17.85 13.14 -15.92
N SER A 210 -16.65 13.67 -16.17
CA SER A 210 -15.51 12.91 -16.70
C SER A 210 -14.26 12.98 -15.83
N GLY A 211 -14.38 13.45 -14.59
CA GLY A 211 -13.27 13.60 -13.67
C GLY A 211 -13.73 13.77 -12.22
N TYR A 212 -12.78 13.70 -11.30
CA TYR A 212 -13.03 13.68 -9.87
C TYR A 212 -12.65 15.02 -9.24
N ASN A 213 -13.52 15.53 -8.36
CA ASN A 213 -13.27 16.79 -7.69
C ASN A 213 -12.19 16.61 -6.62
N LEU A 214 -11.00 17.18 -6.84
CA LEU A 214 -9.88 17.02 -5.92
C LEU A 214 -10.19 17.50 -4.50
N PHE A 215 -10.99 18.56 -4.35
CA PHE A 215 -11.37 19.06 -3.02
C PHE A 215 -12.22 18.05 -2.25
N LEU A 216 -13.17 17.36 -2.89
CA LEU A 216 -14.00 16.36 -2.23
C LEU A 216 -13.18 15.15 -1.79
N VAL A 217 -12.38 14.61 -2.71
CA VAL A 217 -11.53 13.44 -2.40
C VAL A 217 -10.51 13.81 -1.34
N ALA A 218 -9.84 14.96 -1.45
CA ALA A 218 -8.90 15.39 -0.43
C ALA A 218 -9.54 15.63 0.94
N ALA A 219 -10.77 16.17 0.98
CA ALA A 219 -11.47 16.34 2.23
C ALA A 219 -11.76 14.99 2.91
N HIS A 220 -12.16 13.97 2.14
CA HIS A 220 -12.35 12.61 2.62
C HIS A 220 -11.05 12.01 3.15
N GLU A 221 -9.99 12.00 2.34
CA GLU A 221 -8.71 11.41 2.72
C GLU A 221 -8.09 12.09 3.95
N LEU A 222 -8.21 13.41 4.05
CA LEU A 222 -7.75 14.13 5.23
C LEU A 222 -8.57 13.80 6.49
N GLY A 223 -9.81 13.32 6.36
CA GLY A 223 -10.54 12.73 7.48
C GLY A 223 -9.84 11.48 8.03
N HIS A 224 -9.32 10.61 7.16
CA HIS A 224 -8.47 9.48 7.56
C HIS A 224 -7.14 9.93 8.16
N SER A 225 -6.48 10.93 7.57
CA SER A 225 -5.27 11.57 8.15
C SER A 225 -5.50 12.16 9.54
N LEU A 226 -6.76 12.41 9.92
CA LEU A 226 -7.18 12.87 11.23
C LEU A 226 -7.70 11.75 12.14
N GLY A 227 -7.82 10.53 11.65
CA GLY A 227 -8.18 9.34 12.43
C GLY A 227 -9.64 8.90 12.31
N LEU A 228 -10.42 9.49 11.38
CA LEU A 228 -11.75 9.00 11.05
C LEU A 228 -11.67 7.70 10.23
N SER A 229 -12.66 6.83 10.42
CA SER A 229 -12.89 5.67 9.56
C SER A 229 -14.03 5.96 8.59
N HIS A 230 -14.25 5.08 7.62
CA HIS A 230 -15.42 5.18 6.76
C HIS A 230 -16.73 5.20 7.57
N SER A 231 -17.64 6.07 7.13
CA SER A 231 -19.02 6.13 7.60
C SER A 231 -19.92 5.26 6.72
N ASN A 232 -20.92 4.65 7.33
CA ASN A 232 -22.00 3.96 6.62
C ASN A 232 -23.22 4.88 6.39
N VAL A 233 -23.12 6.17 6.69
CA VAL A 233 -24.17 7.17 6.47
C VAL A 233 -24.05 7.72 5.07
N PHE A 234 -25.03 7.41 4.22
CA PHE A 234 -25.10 7.94 2.86
C PHE A 234 -25.15 9.47 2.88
N GLY A 235 -24.24 10.12 2.14
CA GLY A 235 -24.12 11.58 2.08
C GLY A 235 -23.13 12.18 3.08
N ALA A 236 -22.58 11.39 4.02
CA ALA A 236 -21.42 11.80 4.81
C ALA A 236 -20.19 11.92 3.91
N LEU A 237 -19.30 12.88 4.19
CA LEU A 237 -18.03 13.02 3.48
C LEU A 237 -17.20 11.74 3.62
N MET A 238 -17.17 11.14 4.82
CA MET A 238 -16.45 9.89 5.09
C MET A 238 -17.14 8.64 4.53
N TYR A 239 -18.20 8.76 3.72
CA TYR A 239 -18.77 7.62 3.00
C TYR A 239 -17.77 7.13 1.92
N PRO A 240 -17.50 5.82 1.77
CA PRO A 240 -16.39 5.34 0.94
C PRO A 240 -16.54 5.67 -0.56
N ILE A 241 -17.77 5.74 -1.06
CA ILE A 241 -18.05 5.97 -2.48
C ILE A 241 -17.98 7.46 -2.80
N TYR A 242 -17.32 7.79 -3.91
CA TYR A 242 -17.27 9.15 -4.41
C TYR A 242 -18.67 9.66 -4.81
N MET A 243 -19.11 10.71 -4.13
CA MET A 243 -20.39 11.36 -4.39
C MET A 243 -20.17 12.72 -5.04
N ALA A 244 -20.43 12.79 -6.35
CA ALA A 244 -20.40 14.03 -7.10
C ALA A 244 -21.48 15.01 -6.60
N VAL A 245 -21.05 16.08 -5.94
CA VAL A 245 -21.94 17.14 -5.41
C VAL A 245 -21.44 18.53 -5.78
N ASP A 246 -22.31 19.54 -5.67
CA ASP A 246 -21.91 20.93 -5.83
C ASP A 246 -21.03 21.36 -4.64
N THR A 247 -19.83 21.86 -4.96
CA THR A 247 -18.81 22.19 -3.95
C THR A 247 -18.76 23.67 -3.61
N ARG A 248 -19.60 24.54 -4.18
CA ARG A 248 -19.56 26.00 -3.93
C ARG A 248 -19.77 26.35 -2.46
N ASP A 249 -20.82 25.78 -1.86
CA ASP A 249 -21.21 26.00 -0.46
C ASP A 249 -21.18 24.69 0.35
N TYR A 250 -20.26 23.78 0.03
CA TYR A 250 -20.17 22.47 0.66
C TYR A 250 -19.92 22.57 2.17
N GLN A 251 -20.66 21.79 2.94
CA GLN A 251 -20.56 21.68 4.38
C GLN A 251 -20.45 20.20 4.77
N LEU A 252 -19.72 19.93 5.85
CA LEU A 252 -19.62 18.60 6.42
C LEU A 252 -21.00 18.10 6.86
N HIS A 253 -21.25 16.80 6.68
CA HIS A 253 -22.44 16.16 7.23
C HIS A 253 -22.32 16.11 8.76
N GLN A 254 -23.46 16.08 9.46
CA GLN A 254 -23.43 16.03 10.94
C GLN A 254 -22.68 14.80 11.47
N ASP A 255 -22.75 13.68 10.75
CA ASP A 255 -22.01 12.45 11.07
C ASP A 255 -20.48 12.68 11.06
N ASP A 256 -19.97 13.42 10.07
CA ASP A 256 -18.54 13.77 9.99
C ASP A 256 -18.13 14.71 11.14
N ILE A 257 -19.00 15.67 11.48
CA ILE A 257 -18.80 16.63 12.58
C ILE A 257 -18.76 15.89 13.92
N ASP A 258 -19.73 15.02 14.17
CA ASP A 258 -19.81 14.23 15.40
C ASP A 258 -18.60 13.31 15.54
N GLY A 259 -18.20 12.66 14.44
CA GLY A 259 -17.01 11.81 14.37
C GLY A 259 -15.72 12.56 14.71
N ILE A 260 -15.48 13.71 14.07
CA ILE A 260 -14.23 14.44 14.27
C ILE A 260 -14.19 15.15 15.63
N GLN A 261 -15.33 15.62 16.14
CA GLN A 261 -15.42 16.22 17.46
C GLN A 261 -15.32 15.18 18.58
N ALA A 262 -15.70 13.92 18.34
CA ALA A 262 -15.41 12.85 19.29
C ALA A 262 -13.90 12.62 19.47
N LEU A 263 -13.08 12.92 18.46
CA LEU A 263 -11.62 12.79 18.52
C LEU A 263 -10.92 14.03 19.09
N TYR A 264 -11.35 15.24 18.69
CA TYR A 264 -10.63 16.49 18.97
C TYR A 264 -11.42 17.53 19.76
N GLY A 265 -12.72 17.33 19.95
CA GLY A 265 -13.63 18.32 20.53
C GLY A 265 -14.06 19.42 19.54
N PRO A 266 -15.02 20.27 19.94
CA PRO A 266 -15.50 21.39 19.13
C PRO A 266 -14.51 22.57 19.10
N PRO A 267 -14.69 23.56 18.20
CA PRO A 267 -13.86 24.76 18.17
C PRO A 267 -13.86 25.51 19.50
N LYS A 268 -12.70 26.03 19.91
CA LYS A 268 -12.52 26.75 21.19
C LYS A 268 -13.13 28.17 21.19
N GLU A 269 -13.42 28.73 20.02
CA GLU A 269 -14.06 30.05 19.86
C GLU A 269 -15.16 30.01 18.77
N PRO A 270 -16.25 30.79 18.89
CA PRO A 270 -17.28 30.88 17.86
C PRO A 270 -16.73 31.52 16.58
N ALA A 271 -16.88 30.86 15.42
CA ALA A 271 -16.38 31.33 14.14
C ALA A 271 -16.95 32.71 13.77
N ALA A 272 -16.08 33.71 13.66
CA ALA A 272 -16.42 35.03 13.14
C ALA A 272 -16.63 34.95 11.62
N ILE A 273 -17.83 35.28 11.14
CA ILE A 273 -18.20 35.30 9.73
C ILE A 273 -17.48 36.46 9.02
N PRO A 274 -16.66 36.23 7.98
CA PRO A 274 -16.22 37.29 7.09
C PRO A 274 -17.20 37.40 5.91
N THR A 275 -18.15 38.32 6.02
CA THR A 275 -18.91 38.82 4.88
C THR A 275 -18.03 39.76 4.07
N LYS A 276 -17.81 39.49 2.77
CA LYS A 276 -17.69 40.56 1.76
C LYS A 276 -17.82 40.01 0.34
N ALA A 277 -18.86 40.53 -0.31
CA ALA A 277 -19.24 40.35 -1.69
C ALA A 277 -18.19 40.90 -2.67
N PHE A 278 -18.10 40.28 -3.85
CA PHE A 278 -17.62 40.93 -5.06
C PHE A 278 -18.71 40.99 -6.14
N PRO A 279 -18.72 42.02 -7.00
CA PRO A 279 -19.78 42.32 -7.96
C PRO A 279 -19.66 41.50 -9.27
N PRO A 280 -20.71 41.49 -10.11
CA PRO A 280 -20.84 40.58 -11.25
C PRO A 280 -20.08 41.06 -12.49
N GLN A 281 -19.53 40.13 -13.28
CA GLN A 281 -19.22 40.35 -14.68
C GLN A 281 -19.87 39.28 -15.57
N GLU A 282 -20.61 39.78 -16.55
CA GLU A 282 -21.39 39.11 -17.58
C GLU A 282 -20.51 38.71 -18.80
N PRO A 283 -21.05 37.92 -19.75
CA PRO A 283 -20.34 36.87 -20.46
C PRO A 283 -19.89 37.27 -21.88
N THR A 284 -18.85 36.60 -22.40
CA THR A 284 -18.55 36.61 -23.84
C THR A 284 -18.36 35.21 -24.41
N GLU A 285 -19.39 34.84 -25.16
CA GLU A 285 -19.54 33.99 -26.35
C GLU A 285 -18.41 33.10 -26.88
N MET A 286 -18.89 31.92 -27.30
CA MET A 286 -18.24 30.81 -27.99
C MET A 286 -17.94 31.11 -29.47
N VAL A 287 -16.89 30.49 -30.01
CA VAL A 287 -16.78 30.16 -31.44
C VAL A 287 -16.13 28.75 -31.59
N PRO A 288 -16.61 27.88 -32.49
CA PRO A 288 -16.25 26.45 -32.50
C PRO A 288 -15.17 26.04 -33.52
N ALA A 289 -14.56 24.90 -33.20
CA ALA A 289 -14.08 23.79 -34.04
C ALA A 289 -13.09 24.04 -35.21
N GLU A 290 -11.99 23.27 -35.20
CA GLU A 290 -11.50 22.53 -36.38
C GLU A 290 -10.51 21.41 -35.97
N ALA A 291 -10.83 20.17 -36.39
CA ALA A 291 -9.90 19.04 -36.62
C ALA A 291 -9.56 19.04 -38.14
N PRO A 292 -8.59 18.28 -38.73
CA PRO A 292 -8.01 16.96 -38.35
C PRO A 292 -6.44 16.94 -38.49
N THR A 293 -5.64 15.88 -38.33
CA THR A 293 -5.64 14.55 -38.97
C THR A 293 -4.44 13.70 -38.48
N GLN A 294 -4.70 12.41 -38.20
CA GLN A 294 -3.89 11.17 -38.33
C GLN A 294 -2.34 11.16 -38.29
N MET A 295 -1.78 10.27 -37.44
CA MET A 295 -0.71 9.33 -37.82
C MET A 295 -0.90 7.94 -37.17
N SER A 296 -0.40 6.93 -37.88
CA SER A 296 -0.66 5.48 -37.88
C SER A 296 0.18 4.69 -36.83
N PRO A 297 -0.13 3.40 -36.54
CA PRO A 297 0.41 2.64 -35.42
C PRO A 297 1.73 1.91 -35.75
N ARG A 298 2.48 1.52 -34.71
CA ARG A 298 3.67 0.67 -34.84
C ARG A 298 3.58 -0.55 -33.91
N GLU A 299 3.78 -1.71 -34.51
CA GLU A 299 3.58 -3.07 -34.00
C GLU A 299 4.62 -3.55 -32.97
N GLU A 300 4.19 -4.54 -32.18
CA GLU A 300 4.94 -5.40 -31.24
C GLU A 300 6.03 -6.26 -31.90
N PRO A 301 6.85 -6.95 -31.07
CA PRO A 301 6.90 -8.41 -31.21
C PRO A 301 6.86 -9.21 -29.89
N THR A 302 5.82 -10.05 -29.79
CA THR A 302 5.76 -11.49 -29.42
C THR A 302 6.74 -12.11 -28.39
N GLU A 303 6.16 -12.37 -27.21
CA GLU A 303 6.01 -13.65 -26.49
C GLU A 303 7.05 -14.77 -26.63
N MET A 304 7.69 -15.11 -25.51
CA MET A 304 8.16 -16.47 -25.19
C MET A 304 7.46 -16.96 -23.92
N THR A 305 6.85 -18.15 -24.02
CA THR A 305 6.10 -18.88 -22.99
C THR A 305 6.81 -19.04 -21.63
N PRO A 306 6.11 -18.93 -20.48
CA PRO A 306 6.64 -19.40 -19.20
C PRO A 306 6.17 -20.81 -18.85
N SER A 307 7.14 -21.59 -18.37
CA SER A 307 6.93 -22.79 -17.56
C SER A 307 6.25 -22.43 -16.23
N LYS A 308 5.54 -23.40 -15.65
CA LYS A 308 4.74 -23.33 -14.41
C LYS A 308 5.41 -22.44 -13.33
N PRO A 309 4.75 -21.40 -12.81
CA PRO A 309 5.35 -20.48 -11.85
C PRO A 309 5.66 -21.17 -10.50
N PRO A 310 6.73 -20.75 -9.81
CA PRO A 310 7.06 -21.24 -8.47
C PRO A 310 5.90 -20.98 -7.51
N GLN A 311 5.56 -21.97 -6.69
CA GLN A 311 4.51 -21.84 -5.69
C GLN A 311 4.96 -20.92 -4.55
N ARG A 312 4.08 -20.01 -4.11
CA ARG A 312 4.30 -19.07 -2.99
C ARG A 312 4.68 -19.83 -1.70
N PRO A 313 5.71 -19.38 -0.95
CA PRO A 313 6.01 -19.93 0.38
C PRO A 313 4.83 -19.78 1.35
N ASP A 314 4.67 -20.73 2.27
CA ASP A 314 3.67 -20.67 3.34
C ASP A 314 4.19 -19.78 4.49
N ASP A 315 3.35 -18.85 4.94
CA ASP A 315 3.69 -17.81 5.92
C ASP A 315 4.06 -18.42 7.27
N CYS A 316 3.39 -19.52 7.65
CA CYS A 316 3.64 -20.24 8.89
C CYS A 316 4.50 -21.50 8.71
N ASP A 317 5.18 -21.66 7.57
CA ASP A 317 6.18 -22.72 7.43
C ASP A 317 7.33 -22.49 8.43
N PRO A 318 7.57 -23.41 9.39
CA PRO A 318 8.68 -23.28 10.35
C PRO A 318 10.07 -23.38 9.71
N ASN A 319 10.14 -23.64 8.40
CA ASN A 319 11.35 -23.67 7.60
C ASN A 319 11.50 -22.46 6.67
N LEU A 320 10.58 -21.48 6.72
CA LEU A 320 10.63 -20.29 5.89
C LEU A 320 11.98 -19.57 6.06
N THR A 321 12.60 -19.13 4.96
CA THR A 321 13.84 -18.37 4.98
C THR A 321 13.69 -17.12 4.13
N PHE A 322 14.55 -16.13 4.36
CA PHE A 322 14.52 -14.85 3.65
C PHE A 322 15.84 -14.62 2.94
N ASP A 323 15.76 -14.09 1.73
CA ASP A 323 16.92 -13.70 0.93
C ASP A 323 17.40 -12.28 1.30
N ALA A 324 16.48 -11.42 1.76
CA ALA A 324 16.81 -10.11 2.32
C ALA A 324 15.72 -9.67 3.32
N VAL A 325 16.10 -8.83 4.28
CA VAL A 325 15.17 -8.17 5.21
C VAL A 325 15.64 -6.73 5.37
N THR A 326 14.73 -5.76 5.26
CA THR A 326 15.04 -4.35 5.46
C THR A 326 13.86 -3.63 6.09
N THR A 327 14.08 -2.39 6.53
CA THR A 327 12.99 -1.45 6.74
C THR A 327 12.67 -0.67 5.46
N LEU A 328 11.47 -0.10 5.42
CA LEU A 328 11.10 0.98 4.51
C LEU A 328 10.09 1.87 5.24
N ARG A 329 10.44 3.14 5.50
CA ARG A 329 9.55 4.15 6.13
C ARG A 329 8.92 3.68 7.45
N GLY A 330 9.67 2.92 8.25
CA GLY A 330 9.23 2.40 9.56
C GLY A 330 8.57 1.02 9.52
N GLU A 331 8.34 0.49 8.33
CA GLU A 331 7.79 -0.85 8.12
C GLU A 331 8.92 -1.87 7.95
N THR A 332 8.64 -3.15 8.16
CA THR A 332 9.63 -4.22 8.01
C THR A 332 9.26 -5.12 6.84
N LEU A 333 10.15 -5.22 5.87
CA LEU A 333 9.98 -5.97 4.63
C LEU A 333 10.87 -7.21 4.64
N PHE A 334 10.29 -8.37 4.31
CA PHE A 334 10.98 -9.65 4.21
C PHE A 334 10.88 -10.16 2.78
N PHE A 335 11.99 -10.55 2.15
CA PHE A 335 12.02 -10.93 0.73
C PHE A 335 12.35 -12.40 0.56
N LYS A 336 11.64 -13.10 -0.34
CA LYS A 336 11.98 -14.48 -0.76
C LYS A 336 11.60 -14.71 -2.22
N GLY A 337 12.60 -14.97 -3.06
CA GLY A 337 12.40 -15.14 -4.50
C GLY A 337 11.74 -13.91 -5.11
N SER A 338 10.53 -14.07 -5.65
CA SER A 338 9.70 -12.99 -6.20
C SER A 338 8.69 -12.41 -5.22
N TYR A 339 8.71 -12.82 -3.96
CA TYR A 339 7.71 -12.42 -2.95
C TYR A 339 8.32 -11.51 -1.91
N VAL A 340 7.46 -10.66 -1.34
CA VAL A 340 7.79 -9.86 -0.17
C VAL A 340 6.63 -9.89 0.83
N TRP A 341 6.98 -9.93 2.11
CA TRP A 341 6.05 -9.76 3.22
C TRP A 341 6.31 -8.43 3.92
N ARG A 342 5.25 -7.80 4.40
CA ARG A 342 5.28 -6.52 5.13
C ARG A 342 4.68 -6.66 6.49
N ARG A 343 5.52 -6.38 7.49
CA ARG A 343 5.09 -6.13 8.86
C ARG A 343 5.05 -4.63 9.11
N SER A 344 3.84 -4.08 9.06
CA SER A 344 3.60 -2.69 9.47
C SER A 344 3.46 -2.58 10.99
N PRO A 345 3.93 -1.50 11.64
CA PRO A 345 3.58 -1.22 13.03
C PRO A 345 2.10 -0.83 13.20
N TYR A 346 1.40 -0.48 12.11
CA TYR A 346 0.01 -0.02 12.14
C TYR A 346 -1.02 -1.15 12.09
N PHE A 347 -0.66 -2.29 11.48
CA PHE A 347 -1.54 -3.43 11.31
C PHE A 347 -1.05 -4.61 12.16
N SER A 348 -1.95 -5.47 12.65
CA SER A 348 -1.54 -6.64 13.43
C SER A 348 -1.09 -7.79 12.55
N GLU A 349 -1.70 -7.96 11.37
CA GLU A 349 -1.39 -9.05 10.45
C GLU A 349 -0.16 -8.76 9.58
N ILE A 350 0.32 -9.80 8.91
CA ILE A 350 1.37 -9.67 7.91
C ILE A 350 0.76 -9.66 6.52
N GLU A 351 1.11 -8.65 5.74
CA GLU A 351 0.71 -8.52 4.34
C GLU A 351 1.77 -9.15 3.45
N HIS A 352 1.39 -9.58 2.25
CA HIS A 352 2.31 -10.16 1.29
C HIS A 352 1.90 -9.85 -0.14
N ASP A 353 2.88 -9.68 -1.01
CA ASP A 353 2.70 -9.47 -2.45
C ASP A 353 3.94 -9.95 -3.22
N THR A 354 4.00 -9.69 -4.52
CA THR A 354 5.18 -9.90 -5.35
C THR A 354 6.07 -8.65 -5.38
N ILE A 355 7.38 -8.85 -5.49
CA ILE A 355 8.35 -7.77 -5.67
C ILE A 355 8.02 -6.98 -6.94
N SER A 356 7.54 -7.63 -8.01
CA SER A 356 7.16 -6.97 -9.25
C SER A 356 5.91 -6.11 -9.14
N SER A 357 4.99 -6.42 -8.23
CA SER A 357 3.89 -5.51 -7.87
C SER A 357 4.47 -4.19 -7.34
N PHE A 358 5.65 -4.28 -6.71
CA PHE A 358 6.28 -3.17 -6.03
C PHE A 358 7.34 -2.41 -6.85
N TRP A 359 8.12 -3.13 -7.62
CA TRP A 359 9.16 -2.55 -8.43
C TRP A 359 9.19 -3.35 -9.74
N PRO A 360 8.31 -3.04 -10.71
CA PRO A 360 8.18 -3.82 -11.94
C PRO A 360 9.49 -3.93 -12.73
N SER A 361 10.34 -2.90 -12.65
CA SER A 361 11.65 -2.84 -13.30
C SER A 361 12.79 -3.41 -12.45
N LEU A 362 12.54 -3.77 -11.19
CA LEU A 362 13.55 -4.31 -10.29
C LEU A 362 13.50 -5.84 -10.33
N ILE A 363 14.66 -6.45 -10.55
CA ILE A 363 14.78 -7.90 -10.66
C ILE A 363 14.49 -8.59 -9.32
N ALA A 364 13.76 -9.70 -9.32
CA ALA A 364 13.49 -10.47 -8.11
C ALA A 364 14.73 -11.26 -7.61
N GLY A 365 14.69 -11.71 -6.35
CA GLY A 365 15.72 -12.54 -5.72
C GLY A 365 17.00 -11.78 -5.37
N PHE A 366 16.88 -10.76 -4.51
CA PHE A 366 18.02 -10.00 -3.98
C PHE A 366 18.82 -10.84 -2.99
N ASP A 367 20.13 -10.62 -2.92
CA ASP A 367 21.00 -11.21 -1.90
C ASP A 367 21.04 -10.38 -0.60
N ALA A 368 20.76 -9.07 -0.67
CA ALA A 368 20.70 -8.22 0.50
C ALA A 368 19.90 -6.94 0.22
N ALA A 369 19.39 -6.31 1.28
CA ALA A 369 18.77 -4.98 1.20
C ALA A 369 18.99 -4.21 2.50
N TYR A 370 19.08 -2.88 2.42
CA TYR A 370 19.02 -2.02 3.61
C TYR A 370 18.50 -0.62 3.29
N GLU A 371 17.89 0.02 4.28
CA GLU A 371 17.39 1.40 4.18
C GLU A 371 18.34 2.40 4.86
N VAL A 372 18.50 3.56 4.21
CA VAL A 372 19.04 4.78 4.81
C VAL A 372 17.88 5.73 5.07
N ASP A 373 17.23 5.56 6.22
CA ASP A 373 16.01 6.25 6.66
C ASP A 373 15.97 7.75 6.34
N LYS A 374 17.02 8.48 6.73
CA LYS A 374 17.12 9.94 6.55
C LYS A 374 17.21 10.40 5.10
N ARG A 375 17.49 9.48 4.18
CA ARG A 375 17.56 9.74 2.74
C ARG A 375 16.36 9.16 2.00
N ASP A 376 15.41 8.52 2.69
CA ASP A 376 14.26 7.83 2.09
C ASP A 376 14.67 6.94 0.91
N ARG A 377 15.69 6.11 1.18
CA ARG A 377 16.43 5.38 0.17
C ARG A 377 16.71 3.96 0.62
N VAL A 378 16.32 2.99 -0.19
CA VAL A 378 16.64 1.57 -0.01
C VAL A 378 17.66 1.15 -1.05
N LEU A 379 18.71 0.44 -0.62
CA LEU A 379 19.67 -0.19 -1.51
C LEU A 379 19.39 -1.68 -1.57
N PHE A 380 19.21 -2.20 -2.78
CA PHE A 380 19.05 -3.62 -3.07
C PHE A 380 20.30 -4.17 -3.74
N PHE A 381 20.73 -5.37 -3.36
CA PHE A 381 21.94 -6.02 -3.85
C PHE A 381 21.60 -7.32 -4.53
N LYS A 382 22.23 -7.58 -5.67
CA LYS A 382 22.19 -8.86 -6.35
C LYS A 382 23.50 -9.09 -7.06
N ASP A 383 24.14 -10.23 -6.80
CA ASP A 383 25.46 -10.55 -7.32
C ASP A 383 26.45 -9.40 -7.04
N ASP A 384 27.18 -8.93 -8.05
CA ASP A 384 28.17 -7.86 -7.93
C ASP A 384 27.59 -6.46 -8.16
N GLN A 385 26.25 -6.34 -8.21
CA GLN A 385 25.53 -5.09 -8.49
C GLN A 385 24.63 -4.66 -7.33
N TYR A 386 24.35 -3.37 -7.29
CA TYR A 386 23.34 -2.80 -6.41
C TYR A 386 22.51 -1.74 -7.11
N TRP A 387 21.26 -1.61 -6.65
CA TRP A 387 20.27 -0.62 -7.08
C TRP A 387 19.98 0.27 -5.90
N ALA A 388 19.75 1.55 -6.17
CA ALA A 388 19.18 2.46 -5.19
C ALA A 388 17.76 2.82 -5.62
N VAL A 389 16.85 2.74 -4.67
CA VAL A 389 15.43 2.97 -4.87
C VAL A 389 14.94 4.00 -3.86
N SER A 390 14.19 4.99 -4.33
CA SER A 390 13.48 5.95 -3.51
C SER A 390 12.01 5.90 -3.91
N GLY A 391 11.16 5.41 -3.00
CA GLY A 391 9.80 4.95 -3.31
C GLY A 391 9.80 3.88 -4.41
N TYR A 392 9.57 4.32 -5.64
CA TYR A 392 9.21 3.52 -6.83
C TYR A 392 10.28 3.48 -7.88
N SER A 393 11.03 4.57 -7.91
CA SER A 393 11.95 4.82 -8.97
C SER A 393 13.30 4.27 -8.55
N ILE A 394 13.83 3.39 -9.39
CA ILE A 394 15.25 3.13 -9.42
C ILE A 394 15.92 4.46 -9.77
N GLU A 395 16.82 4.92 -8.92
CA GLU A 395 17.54 6.17 -9.16
C GLU A 395 18.32 6.12 -10.46
N SER A 396 18.43 7.26 -11.14
CA SER A 396 19.18 7.36 -12.39
C SER A 396 20.65 6.95 -12.22
N GLY A 397 21.14 6.14 -13.16
CA GLY A 397 22.51 5.64 -13.17
C GLY A 397 22.75 4.37 -12.35
N PHE A 398 21.68 3.69 -11.92
CA PHE A 398 21.72 2.34 -11.34
C PHE A 398 21.26 1.28 -12.37
N PRO A 399 21.72 0.02 -12.28
CA PRO A 399 22.60 -0.54 -11.25
C PRO A 399 24.05 -0.04 -11.30
N LYS A 400 24.75 -0.16 -10.17
CA LYS A 400 26.19 0.12 -10.05
C LYS A 400 26.93 -1.10 -9.49
N PRO A 401 28.22 -1.27 -9.81
CA PRO A 401 29.03 -2.34 -9.24
C PRO A 401 29.30 -2.08 -7.75
N ILE A 402 29.29 -3.14 -6.93
CA ILE A 402 29.56 -3.03 -5.47
C ILE A 402 30.97 -2.52 -5.17
N GLN A 403 31.91 -2.59 -6.12
CA GLN A 403 33.24 -1.99 -5.99
C GLN A 403 33.18 -0.46 -5.81
N ASN A 404 32.11 0.20 -6.28
CA ASN A 404 31.88 1.63 -6.00
C ASN A 404 31.64 1.92 -4.52
N LEU A 405 31.24 0.91 -3.72
CA LEU A 405 31.13 1.03 -2.25
C LEU A 405 32.48 0.74 -1.55
N GLY A 406 33.52 0.36 -2.29
CA GLY A 406 34.85 0.06 -1.77
C GLY A 406 35.14 -1.41 -1.52
N PHE A 407 34.31 -2.33 -2.04
CA PHE A 407 34.61 -3.76 -1.99
C PHE A 407 35.76 -4.14 -2.94
N PRO A 408 36.63 -5.10 -2.56
CA PRO A 408 37.62 -5.65 -3.48
C PRO A 408 36.95 -6.52 -4.55
N THR A 409 37.61 -6.68 -5.70
CA THR A 409 37.13 -7.50 -6.82
C THR A 409 36.97 -8.99 -6.48
N SER A 410 37.55 -9.46 -5.37
CA SER A 410 37.36 -10.82 -4.85
C SER A 410 35.98 -11.06 -4.25
N VAL A 411 35.23 -10.01 -3.91
CA VAL A 411 33.86 -10.10 -3.39
C VAL A 411 32.92 -10.02 -4.58
N GLY A 412 32.25 -11.14 -4.88
CA GLY A 412 31.30 -11.26 -5.99
C GLY A 412 29.84 -11.07 -5.60
N LYS A 413 29.51 -11.09 -4.30
CA LYS A 413 28.18 -10.80 -3.77
C LYS A 413 28.18 -10.45 -2.29
N ILE A 414 27.07 -9.90 -1.80
CA ILE A 414 26.84 -9.54 -0.40
C ILE A 414 25.68 -10.39 0.13
N ASP A 415 25.89 -11.13 1.22
CA ASP A 415 24.89 -12.08 1.74
C ASP A 415 23.85 -11.41 2.66
N ALA A 416 24.20 -10.29 3.30
CA ALA A 416 23.26 -9.48 4.08
C ALA A 416 23.79 -8.07 4.27
N ALA A 417 22.90 -7.11 4.49
CA ALA A 417 23.24 -5.72 4.79
C ALA A 417 22.33 -5.19 5.90
N VAL A 418 22.85 -4.33 6.77
CA VAL A 418 22.05 -3.65 7.79
C VAL A 418 22.62 -2.28 8.12
N HIS A 419 21.75 -1.26 8.14
CA HIS A 419 22.11 0.08 8.60
C HIS A 419 21.82 0.23 10.09
N ASP A 420 22.75 0.83 10.82
CA ASP A 420 22.57 1.30 12.19
C ASP A 420 22.40 2.83 12.19
N PRO A 421 21.16 3.34 12.35
CA PRO A 421 20.89 4.77 12.37
C PRO A 421 21.58 5.50 13.52
N SER A 422 21.96 4.81 14.60
CA SER A 422 22.57 5.44 15.78
C SER A 422 24.04 5.79 15.55
N THR A 423 24.76 4.94 14.83
CA THR A 423 26.19 5.12 14.52
C THR A 423 26.45 5.63 13.11
N LYS A 424 25.41 5.66 12.25
CA LYS A 424 25.52 5.97 10.81
C LYS A 424 26.52 5.06 10.12
N ARG A 425 26.47 3.78 10.49
CA ARG A 425 27.25 2.69 9.92
C ARG A 425 26.34 1.71 9.24
N THR A 426 26.77 1.25 8.08
CA THR A 426 26.13 0.14 7.38
C THR A 426 27.08 -1.05 7.45
N TYR A 427 26.58 -2.18 7.92
CA TYR A 427 27.33 -3.42 8.01
C TYR A 427 26.94 -4.32 6.85
N PHE A 428 27.93 -4.79 6.11
CA PHE A 428 27.76 -5.74 5.01
C PHE A 428 28.39 -7.07 5.38
N PHE A 429 27.67 -8.17 5.18
CA PHE A 429 28.11 -9.51 5.54
C PHE A 429 28.42 -10.31 4.27
N VAL A 430 29.56 -11.01 4.26
CA VAL A 430 29.99 -11.89 3.17
C VAL A 430 30.69 -13.11 3.78
N GLY A 431 30.07 -14.27 3.66
CA GLY A 431 30.47 -15.51 4.29
C GLY A 431 30.59 -15.36 5.81
N ASN A 432 31.77 -15.64 6.35
CA ASN A 432 32.06 -15.53 7.78
C ASN A 432 32.68 -14.17 8.19
N LYS A 433 32.64 -13.18 7.29
CA LYS A 433 33.22 -11.86 7.49
C LYS A 433 32.18 -10.76 7.31
N TYR A 434 32.47 -9.60 7.87
CA TYR A 434 31.68 -8.41 7.65
C TYR A 434 32.57 -7.18 7.44
N TRP A 435 32.00 -6.17 6.79
CA TRP A 435 32.57 -4.85 6.50
C TRP A 435 31.72 -3.79 7.20
N SER A 436 32.33 -2.67 7.56
CA SER A 436 31.63 -1.50 8.06
C SER A 436 31.82 -0.35 7.08
N PHE A 437 30.73 0.23 6.62
CA PHE A 437 30.69 1.36 5.71
C PHE A 437 30.17 2.60 6.44
N ASN A 438 30.88 3.70 6.30
CA ASN A 438 30.52 4.96 6.92
C ASN A 438 29.65 5.78 5.95
N GLU A 439 28.36 5.91 6.26
CA GLU A 439 27.39 6.61 5.40
C GLU A 439 27.66 8.12 5.30
N ASN A 440 28.37 8.71 6.26
CA ASN A 440 28.71 10.13 6.22
C ASN A 440 29.89 10.40 5.28
N THR A 441 30.91 9.54 5.29
CA THR A 441 32.09 9.68 4.44
C THR A 441 31.98 8.92 3.12
N GLN A 442 30.91 8.13 2.96
CA GLN A 442 30.66 7.24 1.82
C GLN A 442 31.88 6.35 1.52
N SER A 443 32.44 5.72 2.57
CA SER A 443 33.64 4.89 2.44
C SER A 443 33.72 3.77 3.48
N MET A 444 34.39 2.67 3.12
CA MET A 444 34.67 1.55 4.03
C MET A 444 35.60 1.97 5.17
N GLU A 445 35.29 1.53 6.39
CA GLU A 445 36.10 1.78 7.57
C GLU A 445 37.40 0.97 7.55
N ARG A 446 38.46 1.54 8.12
CA ARG A 446 39.75 0.86 8.25
C ARG A 446 39.65 -0.31 9.24
N GLY A 447 40.40 -1.38 8.96
CA GLY A 447 40.42 -2.58 9.81
C GLY A 447 39.37 -3.64 9.46
N TYR A 448 38.64 -3.44 8.35
CA TYR A 448 37.70 -4.40 7.78
C TYR A 448 38.28 -5.09 6.52
N PRO A 449 37.85 -6.33 6.20
CA PRO A 449 36.82 -7.11 6.88
C PRO A 449 37.26 -7.73 8.22
N ARG A 450 36.29 -7.94 9.12
CA ARG A 450 36.47 -8.65 10.39
C ARG A 450 35.64 -9.93 10.41
N LYS A 451 36.04 -10.91 11.22
CA LYS A 451 35.27 -12.16 11.38
C LYS A 451 34.02 -11.89 12.21
N ILE A 452 32.87 -12.39 11.77
CA ILE A 452 31.58 -12.22 12.46
C ILE A 452 31.68 -12.76 13.90
N ALA A 453 32.09 -14.01 14.05
CA ALA A 453 32.27 -14.68 15.34
C ALA A 453 33.26 -14.00 16.31
N ALA A 454 34.17 -13.16 15.80
CA ALA A 454 35.11 -12.43 16.66
C ALA A 454 34.46 -11.23 17.35
N ASP A 455 33.37 -10.71 16.79
CA ASP A 455 32.71 -9.48 17.27
C ASP A 455 31.30 -9.72 17.77
N PHE A 456 30.57 -10.66 17.20
CA PHE A 456 29.20 -10.99 17.58
C PHE A 456 29.19 -12.33 18.30
N GLN A 457 29.21 -12.28 19.63
CA GLN A 457 29.31 -13.47 20.47
C GLN A 457 28.06 -14.35 20.31
N GLY A 458 28.27 -15.60 19.90
CA GLY A 458 27.21 -16.59 19.66
C GLY A 458 26.76 -16.69 18.21
N ILE A 459 27.38 -15.94 17.28
CA ILE A 459 27.08 -15.96 15.84
C ILE A 459 28.27 -16.57 15.08
N ASP A 460 28.21 -17.88 14.82
CA ASP A 460 29.28 -18.66 14.18
C ASP A 460 28.97 -19.10 12.74
N TYR A 461 27.89 -18.58 12.17
CA TYR A 461 27.37 -18.94 10.84
C TYR A 461 27.28 -17.71 9.93
N PRO A 462 27.22 -17.91 8.59
CA PRO A 462 26.89 -16.83 7.65
C PRO A 462 25.52 -16.22 7.94
N ILE A 463 25.30 -15.00 7.47
CA ILE A 463 24.06 -14.26 7.69
C ILE A 463 23.37 -14.10 6.34
N ASP A 464 22.15 -14.62 6.23
CA ASP A 464 21.36 -14.63 5.00
C ASP A 464 20.53 -13.35 4.86
N ALA A 465 20.17 -12.73 5.99
CA ALA A 465 19.55 -11.41 6.02
C ALA A 465 19.77 -10.74 7.39
N ALA A 466 19.67 -9.41 7.45
CA ALA A 466 19.89 -8.66 8.67
C ALA A 466 18.97 -7.45 8.79
N LEU A 467 18.42 -7.22 9.98
CA LEU A 467 17.55 -6.09 10.28
C LEU A 467 18.02 -5.40 11.56
N GLN A 468 17.94 -4.06 11.59
CA GLN A 468 18.09 -3.30 12.82
C GLN A 468 16.73 -2.80 13.27
N LYS A 469 16.33 -3.12 14.51
CA LYS A 469 15.10 -2.58 15.10
C LYS A 469 15.26 -2.45 16.61
N ASN A 470 14.79 -1.34 17.18
CA ASN A 470 14.76 -1.10 18.64
C ASN A 470 16.10 -1.31 19.38
N GLY A 471 17.24 -1.08 18.72
CA GLY A 471 18.57 -1.23 19.32
C GLY A 471 19.15 -2.64 19.27
N TYR A 472 18.51 -3.55 18.53
CA TYR A 472 18.95 -4.92 18.30
C TYR A 472 19.24 -5.15 16.82
N PHE A 473 20.18 -6.05 16.55
CA PHE A 473 20.30 -6.68 15.25
C PHE A 473 19.56 -8.01 15.28
N TYR A 474 18.73 -8.23 14.27
CA TYR A 474 18.06 -9.48 14.00
C TYR A 474 18.74 -10.10 12.79
N PHE A 475 19.59 -11.10 13.05
CA PHE A 475 20.26 -11.86 11.99
C PHE A 475 19.44 -13.08 11.64
N PHE A 476 19.33 -13.37 10.36
CA PHE A 476 18.64 -14.55 9.84
C PHE A 476 19.65 -15.51 9.24
N HIS A 477 19.53 -16.79 9.57
CA HIS A 477 20.28 -17.84 8.91
C HIS A 477 19.46 -19.13 8.90
N GLY A 478 19.16 -19.62 7.70
CA GLY A 478 18.18 -20.66 7.49
C GLY A 478 16.82 -20.29 8.07
N SER A 479 16.20 -21.22 8.80
CA SER A 479 14.88 -21.03 9.41
C SER A 479 14.90 -20.43 10.81
N ASN A 480 16.01 -19.81 11.19
CA ASN A 480 16.21 -19.22 12.51
C ASN A 480 16.54 -17.73 12.40
N GLN A 481 16.05 -16.98 13.38
CA GLN A 481 16.42 -15.62 13.70
C GLN A 481 17.23 -15.58 14.99
N TYR A 482 18.21 -14.69 15.03
CA TYR A 482 19.12 -14.46 16.14
C TYR A 482 19.08 -12.99 16.53
N GLU A 483 18.53 -12.69 17.70
CA GLU A 483 18.44 -11.33 18.24
C GLU A 483 19.70 -11.01 19.03
N VAL A 484 20.44 -10.00 18.58
CA VAL A 484 21.74 -9.59 19.11
C VAL A 484 21.66 -8.16 19.63
N ASP A 485 22.05 -7.97 20.89
CA ASP A 485 22.18 -6.63 21.48
C ASP A 485 23.37 -5.91 20.82
N ILE A 486 23.12 -4.77 20.18
CA ILE A 486 24.14 -4.04 19.40
C ILE A 486 25.26 -3.50 20.31
N LYS A 487 24.92 -3.08 21.54
CA LYS A 487 25.89 -2.48 22.47
C LYS A 487 26.79 -3.54 23.08
N ARG A 488 26.23 -4.69 23.45
CA ARG A 488 26.95 -5.82 24.05
C ARG A 488 27.55 -6.76 23.01
N LYS A 489 27.09 -6.66 21.76
CA LYS A 489 27.36 -7.57 20.64
C LYS A 489 27.21 -9.04 21.03
N LYS A 490 26.14 -9.33 21.75
CA LYS A 490 25.88 -10.65 22.33
C LYS A 490 24.51 -11.15 21.91
N LEU A 491 24.44 -12.39 21.48
CA LEU A 491 23.20 -13.11 21.22
C LEU A 491 22.33 -13.18 22.50
N ILE A 492 21.07 -12.78 22.37
CA ILE A 492 20.08 -12.75 23.45
C ILE A 492 19.06 -13.87 23.27
N HIS A 493 18.42 -13.94 22.09
CA HIS A 493 17.37 -14.91 21.79
C HIS A 493 17.56 -15.56 20.42
N ILE A 494 17.11 -16.80 20.32
CA ILE A 494 16.99 -17.55 19.07
C ILE A 494 15.52 -17.86 18.87
N MET A 495 14.96 -17.47 17.73
CA MET A 495 13.56 -17.67 17.37
C MET A 495 13.47 -18.24 15.96
N LYS A 496 12.27 -18.66 15.54
CA LYS A 496 12.03 -18.98 14.14
C LYS A 496 12.03 -17.71 13.30
N SER A 497 12.54 -17.82 12.07
CA SER A 497 12.54 -16.73 11.09
C SER A 497 11.15 -16.13 10.88
N ASN A 498 10.10 -16.96 10.86
CA ASN A 498 8.71 -16.54 10.71
C ASN A 498 8.03 -16.05 12.00
N SER A 499 8.73 -15.92 13.13
CA SER A 499 8.16 -15.41 14.40
C SER A 499 7.59 -13.98 14.31
N TRP A 500 7.88 -13.26 13.23
CA TRP A 500 7.29 -11.94 12.96
C TRP A 500 5.87 -12.01 12.41
N PHE A 501 5.43 -13.18 11.94
CA PHE A 501 4.25 -13.34 11.08
C PHE A 501 3.00 -13.73 11.90
N ASN A 502 3.07 -13.64 13.24
CA ASN A 502 2.07 -14.13 14.20
C ASN A 502 1.71 -15.62 14.03
N CYS A 503 2.70 -16.40 13.61
CA CYS A 503 2.80 -17.82 13.84
C CYS A 503 3.50 -18.03 15.21
#